data_AF-A0A293NHP2-F1
#
_entry.id   AF-A0A293NHP2-F1
#
_cell.length_a   1.000
_cell.length_b   1.000
_cell.length_c   1.000
_cell.angle_alpha   90.00
_cell.angle_beta   90.00
_cell.angle_gamma   90.00
#
_symmetry.space_group_name_H-M   'P 1'
#
loop_
_entity.id
_entity.type
_entity.pdbx_description
1 polymer ?
#
loop_
_entity_poly.entity_id
_entity_poly.type
_entity_poly.pdbx_seq_one_letter_code
_entity_poly.pdbx_strand_id
1 'polypeptide(L)'
;MNVGDLQSMLSVEHSPMMGLGGTASGAPDSPSFAALLEQESTVRDAAQKLVSSSLVLPILASIRDGGQFMQEPFKPGVVERRFGPLLDQALADEITTSSRFDLVDSIVEQFTRDVAAPKVEVDA
;
A
#
# COMPACT_ATOMS: atom_id res chain seq x y z
N MET A 1 11.08 -22.94 -42.18
CA MET A 1 10.60 -21.74 -41.46
C MET A 1 11.76 -21.16 -40.70
N ASN A 2 12.16 -19.92 -41.02
CA ASN A 2 13.37 -19.28 -40.51
C ASN A 2 12.98 -18.17 -39.53
N VAL A 3 13.77 -17.99 -38.46
CA VAL A 3 13.43 -17.18 -37.29
C VAL A 3 13.50 -15.65 -37.55
N GLY A 4 13.83 -15.24 -38.78
CA GLY A 4 13.96 -13.84 -39.19
C GLY A 4 12.66 -13.14 -39.56
N ASP A 5 11.61 -13.88 -39.93
CA ASP A 5 10.35 -13.28 -40.44
C ASP A 5 9.40 -12.79 -39.35
N LEU A 6 9.69 -13.06 -38.07
CA LEU A 6 8.84 -12.64 -36.95
C LEU A 6 9.26 -11.31 -36.29
N GLN A 7 10.43 -10.76 -36.63
CA GLN A 7 10.87 -9.45 -36.12
C GLN A 7 10.31 -8.27 -36.94
N SER A 8 9.78 -8.49 -38.14
CA SER A 8 9.27 -7.43 -39.01
C SER A 8 7.82 -7.02 -38.71
N MET A 9 7.10 -7.73 -37.83
CA MET A 9 5.72 -7.40 -37.46
C MET A 9 5.58 -6.63 -36.13
N LEU A 10 6.68 -6.25 -35.48
CA LEU A 10 6.65 -5.51 -34.20
C LEU A 10 7.16 -4.06 -34.28
N SER A 11 7.36 -3.52 -35.49
CA SER A 11 7.66 -2.10 -35.70
C SER A 11 6.40 -1.37 -36.17
N VAL A 12 5.46 -1.15 -35.26
CA VAL A 12 4.48 -0.07 -35.42
C VAL A 12 5.18 1.21 -34.98
N GLU A 13 5.55 2.03 -35.97
CA GLU A 13 6.01 3.39 -35.79
C GLU A 13 4.93 4.23 -35.07
N HIS A 14 5.24 4.70 -33.87
CA HIS A 14 4.49 5.77 -33.23
C HIS A 14 5.17 7.10 -33.57
N SER A 15 4.75 7.69 -34.69
CA SER A 15 5.05 9.09 -35.00
C SER A 15 4.07 10.02 -34.28
N PRO A 16 4.51 10.91 -33.37
CA PRO A 16 3.74 12.10 -33.06
C PRO A 16 4.12 13.22 -34.04
N MET A 17 3.16 13.54 -34.92
CA MET A 17 3.14 14.74 -35.76
C MET A 17 3.16 16.01 -34.90
N MET A 18 3.88 17.02 -35.41
CA MET A 18 3.87 18.43 -34.99
C MET A 18 2.47 18.93 -34.63
N GLY A 19 2.33 19.42 -33.39
CA GLY A 19 1.26 20.32 -32.95
C GLY A 19 1.88 21.62 -32.44
N LEU A 20 1.35 22.74 -32.91
CA LEU A 20 1.83 24.11 -32.72
C LEU A 20 1.91 24.55 -31.25
N GLY A 21 2.74 25.58 -31.05
CA GLY A 21 3.06 26.23 -29.79
C GLY A 21 1.88 26.49 -28.85
N GLY A 22 2.09 26.10 -27.60
CA GLY A 22 1.43 26.65 -26.43
C GLY A 22 2.51 27.07 -25.45
N THR A 23 2.82 28.37 -25.41
CA THR A 23 3.63 28.96 -24.34
C THR A 23 2.83 28.89 -23.04
N ALA A 24 3.06 27.84 -22.26
CA ALA A 24 2.76 27.84 -20.83
C ALA A 24 4.06 27.64 -20.07
N SER A 25 4.90 28.68 -20.11
CA SER A 25 5.85 28.95 -19.05
C SER A 25 5.02 29.35 -17.82
N GLY A 26 4.86 28.41 -16.89
CA GLY A 26 4.23 28.59 -15.60
C GLY A 26 4.72 27.47 -14.68
N ALA A 27 5.32 27.85 -13.55
CA ALA A 27 6.09 27.00 -12.64
C ALA A 27 5.47 25.62 -12.31
N PRO A 28 6.27 24.55 -12.17
CA PRO A 28 5.79 23.22 -11.78
C PRO A 28 5.54 23.07 -10.25
N ASP A 29 5.54 24.15 -9.47
CA ASP A 29 5.64 24.06 -8.01
C ASP A 29 4.29 23.85 -7.30
N SER A 30 3.18 23.72 -8.03
CA SER A 30 1.87 23.41 -7.45
C SER A 30 1.52 21.95 -7.73
N PRO A 31 1.44 21.09 -6.70
CA PRO A 31 1.04 19.70 -6.91
C PRO A 31 -0.36 19.69 -7.53
N SER A 32 -0.52 18.92 -8.61
CA SER A 32 -1.83 18.75 -9.23
C SER A 32 -2.77 18.09 -8.22
N PHE A 33 -4.06 18.44 -8.27
CA PHE A 33 -5.07 17.86 -7.37
C PHE A 33 -5.06 16.32 -7.41
N ALA A 34 -4.82 15.73 -8.59
CA ALA A 34 -4.69 14.29 -8.74
C ALA A 34 -3.49 13.71 -7.97
N ALA A 35 -2.34 14.39 -7.99
CA ALA A 35 -1.13 13.95 -7.27
C ALA A 35 -1.33 13.99 -5.74
N LEU A 36 -2.05 14.98 -5.23
CA LEU A 36 -2.39 15.06 -3.80
C LEU A 36 -3.28 13.90 -3.35
N LEU A 37 -4.30 13.54 -4.15
CA LEU A 37 -5.17 12.40 -3.88
C LEU A 37 -4.41 11.08 -3.89
N GLU A 38 -3.51 10.88 -4.85
CA GLU A 38 -2.68 9.67 -4.96
C GLU A 38 -1.70 9.54 -3.79
N GLN A 39 -1.14 10.67 -3.34
CA GLN A 39 -0.28 10.71 -2.18
C GLN A 39 -1.06 10.36 -0.90
N GLU A 40 -2.23 10.96 -0.70
CA GLU A 40 -3.08 10.66 0.46
C GLU A 40 -3.48 9.18 0.50
N SER A 41 -3.87 8.60 -0.64
CA SER A 41 -4.20 7.16 -0.70
C SER A 41 -3.00 6.28 -0.38
N THR A 42 -1.81 6.63 -0.86
CA THR A 42 -0.58 5.86 -0.59
C THR A 42 -0.21 5.89 0.89
N VAL A 43 -0.29 7.07 1.52
CA VAL A 43 -0.01 7.22 2.96
C VAL A 43 -1.04 6.46 3.79
N ARG A 44 -2.31 6.50 3.40
CA ARG A 44 -3.39 5.75 4.06
C ARG A 44 -3.19 4.24 3.97
N ASP A 45 -2.84 3.72 2.80
CA ASP A 45 -2.57 2.29 2.61
C ASP A 45 -1.38 1.81 3.45
N ALA A 46 -0.32 2.64 3.53
CA ALA A 46 0.84 2.35 4.38
C ALA A 46 0.48 2.35 5.87
N ALA A 47 -0.31 3.34 6.32
CA ALA A 47 -0.79 3.42 7.69
C ALA A 47 -1.66 2.22 8.07
N GLN A 48 -2.56 1.77 7.19
CA GLN A 48 -3.37 0.58 7.41
C GLN A 48 -2.50 -0.68 7.56
N LYS A 49 -1.53 -0.89 6.67
CA LYS A 49 -0.60 -2.04 6.76
C LYS A 49 0.20 -2.03 8.06
N LEU A 50 0.62 -0.84 8.52
CA LEU A 50 1.33 -0.69 9.79
C LEU A 50 0.44 -1.11 10.97
N VAL A 51 -0.79 -0.62 11.03
CA VAL A 51 -1.74 -0.96 12.10
C VAL A 51 -2.12 -2.45 12.06
N SER A 52 -2.41 -2.99 10.87
CA SER A 52 -2.71 -4.40 10.68
C SER A 52 -1.59 -5.29 11.23
N SER A 53 -0.36 -5.06 10.79
CA SER A 53 0.80 -5.90 11.16
C SER A 53 1.27 -5.71 12.60
N SER A 54 1.18 -4.49 13.15
CA SER A 54 1.77 -4.16 14.46
C SER A 54 0.77 -4.28 15.62
N LEU A 55 -0.53 -4.15 15.35
CA LEU A 55 -1.58 -4.16 16.38
C LEU A 55 -2.50 -5.38 16.24
N VAL A 56 -3.13 -5.55 15.08
CA VAL A 56 -4.21 -6.52 14.92
C VAL A 56 -3.66 -7.94 14.81
N LEU A 57 -2.65 -8.15 13.97
CA LEU A 57 -2.06 -9.47 13.73
C LEU A 57 -1.52 -10.12 15.02
N PRO A 58 -0.77 -9.42 15.90
CA PRO A 58 -0.31 -10.00 17.16
C PRO A 58 -1.44 -10.41 18.10
N ILE A 59 -2.57 -9.69 18.10
CA ILE A 59 -3.75 -10.03 18.89
C ILE A 59 -4.36 -11.33 18.37
N LEU A 60 -4.54 -11.47 17.05
CA LEU A 60 -5.06 -12.69 16.43
C LEU A 60 -4.15 -13.90 16.69
N ALA A 61 -2.83 -13.70 16.55
CA ALA A 61 -1.84 -14.73 16.88
C ALA A 61 -1.93 -15.16 18.36
N SER A 62 -2.10 -14.20 19.27
CA SER A 62 -2.26 -14.48 20.71
C SER A 62 -3.54 -15.25 21.01
N ILE A 63 -4.64 -14.94 20.33
CA ILE A 63 -5.91 -15.67 20.47
C ILE A 63 -5.77 -17.11 19.99
N ARG A 64 -5.13 -17.29 18.82
CA ARG A 64 -4.85 -18.60 18.26
C ARG A 64 -4.00 -19.42 19.25
N ASP A 65 -2.89 -18.87 19.71
CA ASP A 65 -1.89 -19.62 20.47
C ASP A 65 -2.25 -19.76 21.97
N GLY A 66 -3.04 -18.83 22.53
CA GLY A 66 -3.43 -18.80 23.95
C GLY A 66 -4.84 -19.29 24.25
N GLY A 67 -5.66 -19.57 23.23
CA GLY A 67 -7.06 -19.93 23.41
C GLY A 67 -7.31 -21.36 23.90
N GLN A 68 -8.48 -21.57 24.50
CA GLN A 68 -9.06 -22.89 24.80
C GLN A 68 -9.19 -23.80 23.56
N PHE A 69 -9.11 -23.22 22.36
CA PHE A 69 -9.08 -23.92 21.08
C PHE A 69 -7.86 -24.84 20.92
N MET A 70 -6.81 -24.67 21.71
CA MET A 70 -5.66 -25.58 21.72
C MET A 70 -5.93 -26.91 22.46
N GLN A 71 -7.11 -27.08 23.06
CA GLN A 71 -7.55 -28.29 23.74
C GLN A 71 -8.45 -29.17 22.85
N GLU A 72 -8.54 -30.47 23.16
CA GLU A 72 -9.46 -31.39 22.46
C GLU A 72 -10.93 -31.03 22.76
N PRO A 73 -11.87 -31.21 21.81
CA PRO A 73 -11.74 -31.92 20.52
C PRO A 73 -11.37 -31.03 19.32
N PHE A 74 -11.23 -29.72 19.50
CA PHE A 74 -11.02 -28.74 18.41
C PHE A 74 -9.56 -28.30 18.24
N LYS A 75 -8.63 -29.12 18.73
CA LYS A 75 -7.20 -28.83 18.66
C LYS A 75 -6.74 -28.70 17.20
N PRO A 76 -6.03 -27.62 16.84
CA PRO A 76 -5.59 -27.40 15.48
C PRO A 76 -4.77 -28.56 14.91
N GLY A 77 -5.15 -29.02 13.73
CA GLY A 77 -4.40 -29.98 12.94
C GLY A 77 -3.04 -29.44 12.47
N VAL A 78 -2.28 -30.28 11.77
CA VAL A 78 -0.99 -29.86 11.18
C VAL A 78 -1.18 -28.80 10.09
N VAL A 79 -2.27 -28.93 9.33
CA VAL A 79 -2.64 -28.01 8.25
C VAL A 79 -3.03 -26.65 8.83
N GLU A 80 -3.98 -26.63 9.75
CA GLU A 80 -4.48 -25.38 10.37
C GLU A 80 -3.37 -24.59 11.06
N ARG A 81 -2.39 -25.26 11.68
CA ARG A 81 -1.23 -24.58 12.26
C ARG A 81 -0.34 -23.88 11.23
N ARG A 82 -0.26 -24.40 10.00
CA ARG A 82 0.50 -23.77 8.92
C ARG A 82 -0.28 -22.64 8.25
N PHE A 83 -1.60 -22.81 8.10
CA PHE A 83 -2.46 -21.83 7.45
C PHE A 83 -2.95 -20.72 8.40
N GLY A 84 -2.94 -20.96 9.71
CA GLY A 84 -3.36 -20.00 10.74
C GLY A 84 -2.75 -18.62 10.56
N PRO A 85 -1.41 -18.48 10.46
CA PRO A 85 -0.78 -17.18 10.25
C PRO A 85 -1.23 -16.46 8.97
N LEU A 86 -1.53 -17.21 7.89
CA LEU A 86 -1.99 -16.62 6.64
C LEU A 86 -3.45 -16.13 6.76
N LEU A 87 -4.29 -16.89 7.46
CA LEU A 87 -5.66 -16.49 7.77
C LEU A 87 -5.67 -15.25 8.66
N ASP A 88 -4.83 -15.23 9.70
CA ASP A 88 -4.72 -14.10 10.62
C ASP A 88 -4.27 -12.84 9.89
N GLN A 89 -3.37 -12.94 8.91
CA GLN A 89 -2.97 -11.80 8.07
C GLN A 89 -4.14 -11.24 7.27
N ALA A 90 -4.87 -12.10 6.55
CA ALA A 90 -6.02 -11.66 5.75
C ALA A 90 -7.11 -11.04 6.62
N LEU A 91 -7.37 -11.60 7.81
CA LEU A 91 -8.31 -11.05 8.78
C LEU A 91 -7.82 -9.74 9.36
N ALA A 92 -6.53 -9.61 9.68
CA ALA A 92 -5.95 -8.38 10.22
C ALA A 92 -6.09 -7.21 9.24
N ASP A 93 -5.83 -7.48 7.96
CA ASP A 93 -5.99 -6.49 6.89
C ASP A 93 -7.46 -6.07 6.75
N GLU A 94 -8.39 -7.03 6.69
CA GLU A 94 -9.83 -6.75 6.57
C GLU A 94 -10.39 -6.02 7.80
N ILE A 95 -9.99 -6.40 9.02
CA ILE A 95 -10.40 -5.72 10.26
C ILE A 95 -9.94 -4.27 10.23
N THR A 96 -8.71 -4.03 9.77
CA THR A 96 -8.13 -2.68 9.71
C THR A 96 -8.87 -1.81 8.69
N THR A 97 -9.24 -2.37 7.54
CA THR A 97 -10.01 -1.66 6.51
C THR A 97 -11.46 -1.40 6.94
N SER A 98 -12.13 -2.40 7.52
CA SER A 98 -13.56 -2.34 7.87
C SER A 98 -13.84 -1.52 9.13
N SER A 99 -12.99 -1.61 10.15
CA SER A 99 -13.24 -0.99 11.47
C SER A 99 -12.94 0.51 11.50
N ARG A 100 -12.28 1.06 10.46
CA ARG A 100 -11.91 2.49 10.34
C ARG A 100 -11.28 3.03 11.63
N PHE A 101 -10.18 2.41 12.06
CA PHE A 101 -9.50 2.82 13.29
C PHE A 101 -9.07 4.30 13.23
N ASP A 102 -9.45 5.11 14.22
CA ASP A 102 -8.99 6.50 14.37
C ASP A 102 -7.45 6.61 14.43
N LEU A 103 -6.80 5.54 14.85
CA LEU A 103 -5.34 5.42 14.85
C LEU A 103 -4.76 5.53 13.43
N VAL A 104 -5.42 4.95 12.42
CA VAL A 104 -4.98 5.06 11.03
C VAL A 104 -5.04 6.53 10.59
N ASP A 105 -6.12 7.23 10.90
CA ASP A 105 -6.27 8.64 10.55
C ASP A 105 -5.22 9.51 11.24
N SER A 106 -4.94 9.26 12.52
CA SER A 106 -3.89 9.95 13.27
C SER A 106 -2.50 9.73 12.66
N ILE A 107 -2.22 8.51 12.20
CA ILE A 107 -0.97 8.16 11.53
C ILE A 107 -0.87 8.85 10.17
N VAL A 108 -1.95 8.85 9.39
CA VAL A 108 -2.01 9.54 8.09
C VAL A 108 -1.77 11.03 8.25
N GLU A 109 -2.39 11.67 9.24
CA GLU A 109 -2.20 13.09 9.51
C GLU A 109 -0.74 13.39 9.86
N GLN A 110 -0.13 12.56 10.71
CA GLN A 110 1.26 12.72 11.12
C GLN A 110 2.21 12.55 9.93
N PHE A 111 2.06 11.50 9.13
CA PHE A 111 2.91 11.30 7.95
C PHE A 111 2.72 12.38 6.89
N THR A 112 1.48 12.85 6.68
CA THR A 112 1.22 13.93 5.73
C THR A 112 1.88 15.24 6.18
N ARG A 113 1.84 15.54 7.48
CA ARG A 113 2.55 16.68 8.08
C ARG A 113 4.06 16.57 7.89
N ASP A 114 4.62 15.41 8.18
CA ASP A 114 6.08 15.19 8.11
C ASP A 114 6.60 15.23 6.66
N VAL A 115 5.83 14.74 5.70
CA VAL A 115 6.18 14.82 4.27
C VAL A 115 6.00 16.24 3.71
N ALA A 116 5.04 17.01 4.23
CA ALA A 116 4.79 18.39 3.81
C ALA A 116 5.75 19.41 4.45
N ALA A 117 6.39 19.07 5.58
CA ALA A 117 7.33 19.97 6.24
C ALA A 117 8.62 20.10 5.41
N PRO A 118 9.00 21.31 4.95
CA PRO A 118 10.28 21.50 4.29
C PRO A 118 11.40 21.14 5.27
N LYS A 119 12.38 20.34 4.81
CA LYS A 119 13.64 20.12 5.52
C LYS A 119 14.29 21.48 5.74
N VAL A 120 14.15 22.02 6.95
CA VAL A 120 14.91 23.20 7.38
C VAL A 120 16.33 22.70 7.59
N GLU A 121 17.19 22.86 6.58
CA GLU A 121 18.63 22.75 6.77
C GLU A 121 19.05 23.90 7.70
N VAL A 122 19.46 23.53 8.90
CA VAL A 122 20.04 24.46 9.87
C VAL A 122 21.53 24.55 9.53
N ASP A 123 21.91 25.59 8.80
CA ASP A 123 23.32 25.97 8.64
C ASP A 123 23.88 26.37 10.03
N ALA A 124 24.99 25.72 10.39
CA ALA A 124 25.70 25.89 11.65
C ALA A 124 26.69 27.07 11.62
#